data_AF-A0A3M7FCS5-F1
#
_entry.id   AF-A0A3M7FCS5-F1
#
_cell.length_a   1.000
_cell.length_b   1.000
_cell.length_c   1.000
_cell.angle_alpha   90.00
_cell.angle_beta   90.00
_cell.angle_gamma   90.00
#
_symmetry.space_group_name_H-M   'P 1'
#
loop_
_entity.id
_entity.type
_entity.pdbx_description
1 polymer ?
#
loop_
_entity_poly.entity_id
_entity_poly.type
_entity_poly.pdbx_seq_one_letter_code
_entity_poly.pdbx_strand_id
1 'polypeptide(L)'
;MSGPQSPPFTPTTPWIRSLVTQPNTSFRIPSNRVSKLSTEDSLFAETLQTSRTFPESFIFYRDPAPSASRSSSLGESEGAEEEESRIQEVHFLVRVGDGLNGHPAILHGGIVAALVDEGMGVLQTVNHERAYAGSSSLPPLGSFTAELKIRYRRPVSTPGEVLCTARYVRREARKEWIEAVIRQGDAEGEGEVICAIGEGLFIEPKNKDVKLNNSPPYRKAEANSRCKAERPGTQEEALHPSIGADVPFAEPGVGEATGALSSPAGYGLRGVPVDLETRNESKVLSSHGVIQLLCRSHEIAPS
;
A
#
# COMPACT_ATOMS: atom_id res chain seq x y z
N MET A 1 23.26 -2.27 -7.88
CA MET A 1 22.82 -1.36 -8.96
C MET A 1 22.44 -0.02 -8.34
N SER A 2 22.95 1.11 -8.84
CA SER A 2 22.49 2.45 -8.44
C SER A 2 21.00 2.60 -8.75
N GLY A 3 20.24 3.17 -7.81
CA GLY A 3 18.79 3.42 -8.01
C GLY A 3 18.54 4.60 -8.94
N PRO A 4 17.27 4.81 -9.38
CA PRO A 4 16.88 6.08 -9.99
C PRO A 4 17.25 7.25 -9.07
N GLN A 5 17.88 8.29 -9.64
CA GLN A 5 18.31 9.49 -8.90
C GLN A 5 17.17 10.48 -8.62
N SER A 6 15.97 10.19 -9.09
CA SER A 6 14.75 10.97 -8.93
C SER A 6 13.58 10.04 -8.61
N PRO A 7 12.52 10.52 -7.93
CA PRO A 7 11.33 9.71 -7.71
C PRO A 7 10.66 9.33 -9.05
N PRO A 8 10.14 8.09 -9.20
CA PRO A 8 9.42 7.65 -10.40
C PRO A 8 8.21 8.50 -10.78
N PHE A 9 7.56 9.16 -9.82
CA PHE A 9 6.58 10.21 -10.06
C PHE A 9 6.69 11.33 -9.00
N THR A 10 6.30 12.55 -9.36
CA THR A 10 6.26 13.68 -8.42
C THR A 10 5.05 13.57 -7.49
N PRO A 11 5.22 13.55 -6.16
CA PRO A 11 4.09 13.58 -5.22
C PRO A 11 3.26 14.87 -5.37
N THR A 12 1.95 14.74 -5.43
CA THR A 12 1.01 15.87 -5.46
C THR A 12 0.97 16.56 -4.11
N THR A 13 1.06 15.79 -3.02
CA THR A 13 0.94 16.28 -1.64
C THR A 13 2.22 17.00 -1.17
N PRO A 14 2.17 18.25 -0.67
CA PRO A 14 3.37 19.04 -0.34
C PRO A 14 4.30 18.41 0.70
N TRP A 15 3.77 17.85 1.78
CA TRP A 15 4.60 17.25 2.83
C TRP A 15 5.30 15.96 2.36
N ILE A 16 4.65 15.15 1.51
CA ILE A 16 5.28 13.99 0.86
C ILE A 16 6.41 14.47 -0.08
N ARG A 17 6.19 15.57 -0.80
CA ARG A 17 7.23 16.20 -1.63
C ARG A 17 8.44 16.63 -0.80
N SER A 18 8.21 17.24 0.37
CA SER A 18 9.28 17.61 1.31
C SER A 18 10.09 16.39 1.79
N LEU A 19 9.43 15.25 2.05
CA LEU A 19 10.13 14.01 2.41
C LEU A 19 11.03 13.49 1.28
N VAL A 20 10.55 13.42 0.03
CA VAL A 20 11.37 12.93 -1.10
C VAL A 20 12.51 13.88 -1.47
N THR A 21 12.41 15.18 -1.17
CA THR A 21 13.50 16.15 -1.44
C THR A 21 14.64 16.13 -0.41
N GLN A 22 14.59 15.26 0.61
CA GLN A 22 15.63 15.20 1.64
C GLN A 22 16.97 14.69 1.06
N PRO A 23 18.12 15.19 1.55
CA PRO A 23 19.42 14.72 1.12
C PRO A 23 19.63 13.24 1.46
N ASN A 24 20.44 12.55 0.65
CA ASN A 24 20.72 11.11 0.75
C ASN A 24 19.48 10.20 0.65
N THR A 25 18.40 10.67 0.01
CA THR A 25 17.22 9.83 -0.27
C THR A 25 17.48 8.92 -1.47
N SER A 26 17.38 7.61 -1.26
CA SER A 26 17.38 6.58 -2.31
C SER A 26 15.95 6.29 -2.77
N PHE A 27 15.75 6.09 -4.07
CA PHE A 27 14.48 5.69 -4.68
C PHE A 27 14.57 4.31 -5.33
N ARG A 28 13.52 3.51 -5.25
CA ARG A 28 13.37 2.23 -5.98
C ARG A 28 11.91 2.00 -6.37
N ILE A 29 11.68 1.23 -7.44
CA ILE A 29 10.44 0.47 -7.58
C ILE A 29 10.59 -0.79 -6.71
N PRO A 30 9.66 -1.09 -5.78
CA PRO A 30 9.77 -2.29 -4.96
C PRO A 30 9.58 -3.57 -5.79
N SER A 31 10.28 -4.64 -5.41
CA SER A 31 10.28 -5.91 -6.16
C SER A 31 8.92 -6.61 -6.20
N ASN A 32 8.01 -6.29 -5.27
CA ASN A 32 6.62 -6.76 -5.27
C ASN A 32 5.74 -6.15 -6.38
N ARG A 33 6.31 -5.31 -7.25
CA ARG A 33 5.68 -4.75 -8.46
C ARG A 33 6.17 -5.40 -9.76
N VAL A 34 6.82 -6.56 -9.65
CA VAL A 34 7.35 -7.34 -10.78
C VAL A 34 6.86 -8.79 -10.65
N SER A 35 6.15 -9.30 -11.66
CA SER A 35 5.72 -10.70 -11.68
C SER A 35 6.92 -11.66 -11.65
N LYS A 36 6.84 -12.68 -10.80
CA LYS A 36 7.89 -13.66 -10.57
C LYS A 36 7.43 -15.06 -10.98
N LEU A 37 8.35 -15.88 -11.49
CA LEU A 37 8.07 -17.29 -11.85
C LEU A 37 7.69 -18.15 -10.64
N SER A 38 8.06 -17.74 -9.42
CA SER A 38 7.64 -18.38 -8.16
C SER A 38 6.20 -18.05 -7.76
N THR A 39 5.52 -17.14 -8.47
CA THR A 39 4.14 -16.64 -8.19
C THR A 39 3.96 -15.85 -6.89
N GLU A 40 5.03 -15.66 -6.11
CA GLU A 40 5.06 -14.70 -5.00
C GLU A 40 4.79 -13.27 -5.49
N ASP A 41 4.29 -12.42 -4.60
CA ASP A 41 3.93 -11.01 -4.83
C ASP A 41 2.84 -10.77 -5.90
N SER A 42 2.23 -11.81 -6.50
CA SER A 42 1.18 -11.70 -7.53
C SER A 42 -0.05 -10.86 -7.11
N LEU A 43 -0.31 -10.71 -5.80
CA LEU A 43 -1.26 -9.74 -5.29
C LEU A 43 -0.86 -8.31 -5.68
N PHE A 44 0.39 -7.90 -5.46
CA PHE A 44 0.87 -6.54 -5.70
C PHE A 44 1.40 -6.30 -7.11
N ALA A 45 1.96 -7.32 -7.76
CA ALA A 45 2.53 -7.24 -9.10
C ALA A 45 1.48 -7.35 -10.22
N GLU A 46 0.34 -7.99 -9.95
CA GLU A 46 -0.68 -8.28 -10.96
C GLU A 46 -2.07 -7.78 -10.51
N THR A 47 -2.60 -8.32 -9.42
CA THR A 47 -3.99 -8.06 -8.99
C THR A 47 -4.23 -6.58 -8.63
N LEU A 48 -3.29 -5.98 -7.91
CA LEU A 48 -3.31 -4.58 -7.49
C LEU A 48 -2.50 -3.67 -8.44
N GLN A 49 -2.10 -4.15 -9.64
CA GLN A 49 -1.34 -3.39 -10.64
C GLN A 49 -2.20 -3.01 -11.86
N THR A 50 -3.27 -2.25 -11.63
CA THR A 50 -4.18 -1.78 -12.69
C THR A 50 -4.40 -0.27 -12.59
N SER A 51 -4.92 0.34 -13.67
CA SER A 51 -5.26 1.76 -13.73
C SER A 51 -6.28 2.23 -12.68
N ARG A 52 -7.06 1.31 -12.10
CA ARG A 52 -8.06 1.59 -11.05
C ARG A 52 -7.65 1.13 -9.64
N THR A 53 -6.55 0.38 -9.51
CA THR A 53 -6.10 -0.19 -8.23
C THR A 53 -4.90 0.60 -7.71
N PHE A 54 -3.68 0.07 -7.80
CA PHE A 54 -2.46 0.85 -7.61
C PHE A 54 -1.77 1.04 -8.97
N PRO A 55 -2.06 2.10 -9.75
CA PRO A 55 -1.38 2.35 -11.02
C PRO A 55 0.12 2.59 -10.86
N GLU A 56 0.51 3.37 -9.85
CA GLU A 56 1.90 3.79 -9.64
C GLU A 56 2.29 3.63 -8.16
N SER A 57 3.50 3.16 -7.90
CA SER A 57 4.09 3.17 -6.56
C SER A 57 5.61 3.19 -6.64
N PHE A 58 6.25 3.70 -5.58
CA PHE A 58 7.69 3.59 -5.38
C PHE A 58 8.02 3.61 -3.90
N ILE A 59 9.22 3.16 -3.57
CA ILE A 59 9.76 3.22 -2.21
C ILE A 59 10.90 4.22 -2.15
N PHE A 60 11.05 4.87 -1.00
CA PHE A 60 12.16 5.73 -0.71
C PHE A 60 12.57 5.68 0.75
N TYR A 61 13.86 5.90 1.01
CA TYR A 61 14.46 5.85 2.33
C TYR A 61 15.75 6.67 2.32
N ARG A 62 16.15 7.18 3.49
CA ARG A 62 17.48 7.78 3.63
C ARG A 62 18.51 6.65 3.65
N ASP A 63 19.51 6.75 2.78
CA ASP A 63 20.67 5.88 2.82
C ASP A 63 21.64 6.41 3.91
N PRO A 64 21.90 5.67 5.00
CA PRO A 64 22.96 6.05 5.92
C PRO A 64 24.26 5.97 5.14
N ALA A 65 24.94 7.11 5.04
CA ALA A 65 26.08 7.30 4.14
C ALA A 65 27.12 6.18 4.34
N PRO A 66 27.77 5.68 3.27
CA PRO A 66 28.84 4.71 3.42
C PRO A 66 29.91 5.30 4.36
N SER A 67 30.09 4.67 5.52
CA SER A 67 30.94 5.19 6.59
C SER A 67 32.33 5.50 6.01
N ALA A 68 32.70 6.78 6.04
CA ALA A 68 33.89 7.26 5.36
C ALA A 68 35.14 6.72 6.07
N SER A 69 35.64 5.58 5.58
CA SER A 69 36.91 4.95 5.96
C SER A 69 37.23 5.03 7.46
N ARG A 70 36.42 4.38 8.31
CA ARG A 70 36.78 4.27 9.73
C ARG A 70 37.89 3.22 9.92
N SER A 71 39.04 3.73 10.33
CA SER A 71 40.19 2.96 10.82
C SER A 71 39.75 1.93 11.84
N SER A 72 40.33 0.74 11.79
CA SER A 72 40.09 -0.37 12.72
C SER A 72 40.44 0.00 14.17
N SER A 73 39.48 0.58 14.89
CA SER A 73 39.50 0.69 16.35
C SER A 73 38.92 -0.59 16.95
N LEU A 74 39.81 -1.44 17.46
CA LEU A 74 39.45 -2.67 18.17
C LEU A 74 38.49 -2.39 19.34
N GLY A 75 37.28 -2.95 19.31
CA GLY A 75 36.44 -3.10 20.50
C GLY A 75 34.95 -2.75 20.39
N GLU A 76 34.44 -2.32 19.24
CA GLU A 76 33.00 -2.10 19.07
C GLU A 76 32.28 -3.44 18.83
N SER A 77 31.12 -3.61 19.48
CA SER A 77 30.37 -4.89 19.51
C SER A 77 29.65 -5.11 18.19
N GLU A 78 29.71 -6.32 17.62
CA GLU A 78 29.16 -6.68 16.29
C GLU A 78 27.71 -6.19 16.08
N GLY A 79 26.88 -6.21 17.14
CA GLY A 79 25.49 -5.75 17.08
C GLY A 79 25.29 -4.24 16.88
N ALA A 80 26.29 -3.40 17.18
CA ALA A 80 26.22 -1.95 16.97
C ALA A 80 26.48 -1.56 15.50
N GLU A 81 27.43 -2.24 14.84
CA GLU A 81 27.71 -2.02 13.41
C GLU A 81 26.54 -2.49 12.52
N GLU A 82 25.86 -3.58 12.91
CA GLU A 82 24.61 -4.02 12.28
C GLU A 82 23.43 -3.06 12.47
N GLU A 83 23.46 -2.18 13.48
CA GLU A 83 22.40 -1.21 13.75
C GLU A 83 22.64 0.13 13.04
N GLU A 84 23.89 0.60 12.99
CA GLU A 84 24.29 1.82 12.27
C GLU A 84 24.23 1.63 10.74
N SER A 85 24.44 0.41 10.24
CA SER A 85 24.34 0.09 8.81
C SER A 85 22.92 -0.19 8.31
N ARG A 86 21.95 -0.43 9.19
CA ARG A 86 20.56 -0.82 8.85
C ARG A 86 19.73 0.39 8.38
N ILE A 87 18.88 0.17 7.37
CA ILE A 87 17.79 1.10 7.06
C ILE A 87 16.74 0.98 8.16
N GLN A 88 16.64 2.02 8.98
CA GLN A 88 15.73 2.07 10.13
C GLN A 88 14.28 2.42 9.74
N GLU A 89 14.09 3.13 8.62
CA GLU A 89 12.79 3.58 8.13
C GLU A 89 12.72 3.53 6.59
N VAL A 90 11.63 3.00 6.05
CA VAL A 90 11.29 3.02 4.61
C VAL A 90 9.89 3.59 4.43
N HIS A 91 9.74 4.43 3.42
CA HIS A 91 8.46 4.90 2.93
C HIS A 91 8.07 4.17 1.64
N PHE A 92 6.85 3.67 1.58
CA PHE A 92 6.20 3.10 0.40
C PHE A 92 5.05 4.03 0.00
N LEU A 93 5.24 4.77 -1.09
CA LEU A 93 4.25 5.71 -1.63
C LEU A 93 3.48 5.03 -2.75
N VAL A 94 2.16 5.05 -2.65
CA VAL A 94 1.24 4.41 -3.58
C VAL A 94 0.19 5.41 -4.04
N ARG A 95 -0.02 5.53 -5.35
CA ARG A 95 -1.22 6.16 -5.90
C ARG A 95 -2.33 5.13 -5.94
N VAL A 96 -3.49 5.47 -5.39
CA VAL A 96 -4.63 4.58 -5.22
C VAL A 96 -5.81 5.11 -6.03
N GLY A 97 -6.37 4.26 -6.88
CA GLY A 97 -7.60 4.53 -7.63
C GLY A 97 -8.87 4.21 -6.85
N ASP A 98 -10.01 4.16 -7.54
CA ASP A 98 -11.34 3.92 -6.97
C ASP A 98 -11.77 2.43 -6.98
N GLY A 99 -10.96 1.55 -7.58
CA GLY A 99 -11.27 0.12 -7.77
C GLY A 99 -11.10 -0.75 -6.53
N LEU A 100 -10.69 -0.18 -5.39
CA LEU A 100 -10.39 -0.87 -4.13
C LEU A 100 -11.27 -0.37 -2.96
N ASN A 101 -12.38 0.29 -3.28
CA ASN A 101 -13.24 0.95 -2.31
C ASN A 101 -14.06 -0.05 -1.48
N GLY A 102 -14.07 0.12 -0.16
CA GLY A 102 -14.96 -0.61 0.75
C GLY A 102 -16.26 0.15 1.03
N HIS A 103 -16.18 1.49 1.02
CA HIS A 103 -17.30 2.43 1.04
C HIS A 103 -17.06 3.50 -0.03
N PRO A 104 -18.07 4.31 -0.42
CA PRO A 104 -17.88 5.37 -1.41
C PRO A 104 -16.69 6.28 -1.06
N ALA A 105 -15.73 6.39 -1.98
CA ALA A 105 -14.47 7.13 -1.84
C ALA A 105 -13.59 6.75 -0.63
N ILE A 106 -13.73 5.54 -0.07
CA ILE A 106 -12.92 5.05 1.06
C ILE A 106 -12.29 3.69 0.71
N LEU A 107 -10.98 3.62 0.80
CA LEU A 107 -10.18 2.40 0.59
C LEU A 107 -10.62 1.29 1.55
N HIS A 108 -10.82 0.08 1.03
CA HIS A 108 -11.24 -1.06 1.85
C HIS A 108 -10.21 -1.37 2.96
N GLY A 109 -10.68 -1.60 4.19
CA GLY A 109 -9.79 -1.81 5.35
C GLY A 109 -8.80 -2.96 5.16
N GLY A 110 -9.20 -4.05 4.50
CA GLY A 110 -8.29 -5.15 4.14
C GLY A 110 -7.18 -4.77 3.16
N ILE A 111 -7.39 -3.75 2.31
CA ILE A 111 -6.34 -3.22 1.40
C ILE A 111 -5.39 -2.31 2.17
N VAL A 112 -5.90 -1.52 3.11
CA VAL A 112 -5.06 -0.78 4.08
C VAL A 112 -4.20 -1.77 4.88
N ALA A 113 -4.75 -2.92 5.28
CA ALA A 113 -3.99 -3.97 5.95
C ALA A 113 -2.87 -4.57 5.08
N ALA A 114 -3.16 -4.85 3.80
CA ALA A 114 -2.15 -5.32 2.85
C ALA A 114 -1.03 -4.29 2.65
N LEU A 115 -1.34 -2.99 2.56
CA LEU A 115 -0.34 -1.92 2.48
C LEU A 115 0.55 -1.82 3.72
N VAL A 116 0.01 -2.12 4.91
CA VAL A 116 0.80 -2.19 6.15
C VAL A 116 1.77 -3.38 6.11
N ASP A 117 1.30 -4.57 5.78
CA ASP A 117 2.11 -5.80 5.72
C ASP A 117 3.23 -5.67 4.68
N GLU A 118 2.90 -5.26 3.44
CA GLU A 118 3.89 -5.00 2.39
C GLU A 118 4.86 -3.88 2.76
N GLY A 119 4.40 -2.81 3.42
CA GLY A 119 5.30 -1.74 3.87
C GLY A 119 6.39 -2.27 4.80
N MET A 120 6.03 -3.18 5.71
CA MET A 120 6.98 -3.87 6.59
C MET A 120 7.88 -4.86 5.83
N GLY A 121 7.30 -5.64 4.91
CA GLY A 121 8.05 -6.58 4.05
C GLY A 121 9.05 -5.90 3.11
N VAL A 122 8.72 -4.71 2.60
CA VAL A 122 9.63 -3.84 1.85
C VAL A 122 10.83 -3.42 2.72
N LEU A 123 10.61 -3.04 3.98
CA LEU A 123 11.71 -2.70 4.90
C LEU A 123 12.65 -3.90 5.15
N GLN A 124 12.09 -5.10 5.28
CA GLN A 124 12.88 -6.33 5.35
C GLN A 124 13.66 -6.58 4.05
N THR A 125 13.02 -6.41 2.89
CA THR A 125 13.63 -6.60 1.57
C THR A 125 14.81 -5.64 1.35
N VAL A 126 14.64 -4.35 1.64
CA VAL A 126 15.69 -3.32 1.51
C VAL A 126 16.89 -3.63 2.42
N ASN A 127 16.65 -4.05 3.67
CA ASN A 127 17.72 -4.43 4.59
C ASN A 127 18.42 -5.74 4.19
N HIS A 128 17.67 -6.70 3.67
CA HIS A 128 18.19 -7.97 3.17
C HIS A 128 19.07 -7.77 1.93
N GLU A 129 18.60 -7.00 0.95
CA GLU A 129 19.40 -6.60 -0.22
C GLU A 129 20.68 -5.84 0.19
N ARG A 130 20.62 -5.00 1.22
CA ARG A 130 21.77 -4.26 1.76
C ARG A 130 22.78 -5.19 2.45
N ALA A 131 22.33 -6.14 3.27
CA ALA A 131 23.18 -7.10 3.96
C ALA A 131 23.95 -8.03 3.00
N TYR A 132 23.36 -8.33 1.84
CA TYR A 132 24.00 -9.12 0.77
C TYR A 132 24.59 -8.27 -0.37
N ALA A 133 24.77 -6.96 -0.17
CA ALA A 133 25.35 -6.07 -1.18
C ALA A 133 26.82 -6.44 -1.47
N GLY A 134 27.06 -7.03 -2.64
CA GLY A 134 28.37 -7.56 -3.04
C GLY A 134 28.45 -9.10 -3.05
N SER A 135 27.42 -9.79 -2.57
CA SER A 135 27.24 -11.23 -2.80
C SER A 135 26.95 -11.51 -4.28
N SER A 136 27.38 -12.68 -4.76
CA SER A 136 27.02 -13.19 -6.10
C SER A 136 25.58 -13.71 -6.18
N SER A 137 24.91 -13.90 -5.05
CA SER A 137 23.51 -14.30 -4.95
C SER A 137 22.82 -13.70 -3.72
N LEU A 138 21.54 -13.35 -3.88
CA LEU A 138 20.66 -12.97 -2.79
C LEU A 138 19.87 -14.24 -2.38
N PRO A 139 20.02 -14.77 -1.15
CA PRO A 139 19.16 -15.86 -0.68
C PRO A 139 17.71 -15.38 -0.55
N PRO A 140 16.70 -16.27 -0.54
CA PRO A 140 15.32 -15.87 -0.30
C PRO A 140 15.17 -15.17 1.06
N LEU A 141 14.26 -14.19 1.16
CA LEU A 141 13.91 -13.60 2.45
C LEU A 141 13.23 -14.67 3.31
N GLY A 142 13.89 -15.09 4.39
CA GLY A 142 13.49 -16.25 5.19
C GLY A 142 12.45 -15.95 6.28
N SER A 143 11.85 -14.76 6.31
CA SER A 143 10.98 -14.28 7.41
C SER A 143 9.53 -14.17 6.95
N PHE A 144 8.58 -14.55 7.81
CA PHE A 144 7.15 -14.57 7.49
C PHE A 144 6.33 -13.83 8.55
N THR A 145 5.27 -13.12 8.14
CA THR A 145 4.32 -12.48 9.05
C THR A 145 3.67 -13.53 9.97
N ALA A 146 3.82 -13.36 11.28
CA ALA A 146 3.27 -14.24 12.31
C ALA A 146 2.16 -13.54 13.13
N GLU A 147 2.24 -12.23 13.31
CA GLU A 147 1.16 -11.39 13.84
C GLU A 147 1.14 -10.06 13.07
N LEU A 148 -0.06 -9.59 12.72
CA LEU A 148 -0.28 -8.26 12.17
C LEU A 148 -1.48 -7.62 12.88
N LYS A 149 -1.24 -6.51 13.56
CA LYS A 149 -2.22 -5.83 14.40
C LYS A 149 -2.39 -4.38 13.95
N ILE A 150 -3.58 -4.04 13.49
CA ILE A 150 -3.85 -2.72 12.88
C ILE A 150 -4.89 -1.95 13.69
N ARG A 151 -4.63 -0.65 13.86
CA ARG A 151 -5.47 0.32 14.54
C ARG A 151 -5.88 1.39 13.52
N TYR A 152 -7.07 1.25 12.94
CA TYR A 152 -7.66 2.27 12.08
C TYR A 152 -8.01 3.51 12.93
N ARG A 153 -7.58 4.67 12.48
CA ARG A 153 -7.75 5.98 13.14
C ARG A 153 -8.69 6.89 12.37
N ARG A 154 -8.55 6.91 11.03
CA ARG A 154 -9.38 7.67 10.09
C ARG A 154 -9.52 6.89 8.78
N PRO A 155 -10.56 7.15 7.97
CA PRO A 155 -10.65 6.62 6.62
C PRO A 155 -9.42 6.99 5.77
N VAL A 156 -9.15 6.18 4.75
CA VAL A 156 -8.21 6.52 3.67
C VAL A 156 -9.06 6.85 2.45
N SER A 157 -8.99 8.09 1.99
CA SER A 157 -9.75 8.61 0.86
C SER A 157 -9.23 8.09 -0.48
N THR A 158 -10.12 7.88 -1.44
CA THR A 158 -9.81 7.43 -2.81
C THR A 158 -10.57 8.24 -3.87
N PRO A 159 -9.96 8.50 -5.04
CA PRO A 159 -8.56 8.26 -5.38
C PRO A 159 -7.61 9.22 -4.64
N GLY A 160 -6.33 8.86 -4.50
CA GLY A 160 -5.35 9.71 -3.81
C GLY A 160 -3.97 9.09 -3.64
N GLU A 161 -3.06 9.86 -3.04
CA GLU A 161 -1.75 9.37 -2.60
C GLU A 161 -1.86 8.78 -1.18
N VAL A 162 -1.23 7.63 -0.94
CA VAL A 162 -1.17 6.95 0.35
C VAL A 162 0.29 6.61 0.65
N LEU A 163 0.79 7.09 1.78
CA LEU A 163 2.14 6.81 2.25
C LEU A 163 2.09 5.80 3.39
N CYS A 164 2.59 4.59 3.16
CA CYS A 164 2.95 3.68 4.25
C CYS A 164 4.39 3.99 4.66
N THR A 165 4.65 4.22 5.94
CA THR A 165 6.02 4.28 6.47
C THR A 165 6.24 3.14 7.44
N ALA A 166 7.17 2.25 7.15
CA ALA A 166 7.58 1.17 8.02
C ALA A 166 8.89 1.52 8.72
N ARG A 167 8.96 1.20 10.02
CA ARG A 167 10.08 1.50 10.91
C ARG A 167 10.48 0.25 11.69
N TYR A 168 11.77 -0.05 11.69
CA TYR A 168 12.32 -1.14 12.49
C TYR A 168 12.16 -0.82 13.98
N VAL A 169 11.77 -1.83 14.78
CA VAL A 169 11.62 -1.67 16.23
C VAL A 169 12.71 -2.44 16.98
N ARG A 170 12.84 -3.74 16.72
CA ARG A 170 13.85 -4.63 17.32
C ARG A 170 13.83 -6.01 16.68
N ARG A 171 14.90 -6.79 16.91
CA ARG A 171 15.02 -8.21 16.55
C ARG A 171 15.54 -8.99 17.76
N GLU A 172 14.97 -10.15 18.04
CA GLU A 172 15.38 -11.07 19.11
C GLU A 172 15.46 -12.49 18.54
N ALA A 173 16.69 -12.95 18.28
CA ALA A 173 16.95 -14.18 17.54
C ALA A 173 16.13 -14.24 16.23
N ARG A 174 15.17 -15.16 16.12
CA ARG A 174 14.34 -15.39 14.92
C ARG A 174 13.08 -14.54 14.86
N LYS A 175 12.89 -13.57 15.75
CA LYS A 175 11.72 -12.69 15.81
C LYS A 175 12.11 -11.26 15.47
N GLU A 176 11.36 -10.62 14.59
CA GLU A 176 11.56 -9.24 14.20
C GLU A 176 10.26 -8.45 14.34
N TRP A 177 10.34 -7.28 14.98
CA TRP A 177 9.20 -6.40 15.18
C TRP A 177 9.38 -5.14 14.34
N ILE A 178 8.33 -4.81 13.59
CA ILE A 178 8.27 -3.67 12.70
C ILE A 178 6.96 -2.94 12.97
N GLU A 179 7.00 -1.62 13.03
CA GLU A 179 5.81 -0.77 13.07
C GLU A 179 5.60 -0.13 11.70
N ALA A 180 4.36 0.13 11.32
CA ALA A 180 4.09 0.95 10.14
C ALA A 180 2.92 1.92 10.35
N VAL A 181 2.97 3.06 9.67
CA VAL A 181 1.95 4.11 9.74
C VAL A 181 1.47 4.46 8.34
N ILE A 182 0.15 4.35 8.13
CA ILE A 182 -0.54 4.77 6.91
C ILE A 182 -0.95 6.23 7.07
N ARG A 183 -0.50 7.06 6.13
CA ARG A 183 -0.68 8.51 6.11
C ARG A 183 -1.21 8.99 4.77
N GLN A 184 -1.95 10.09 4.79
CA GLN A 184 -2.51 10.76 3.62
C GLN A 184 -2.51 12.29 3.82
N GLY A 185 -2.73 13.07 2.78
CA GLY A 185 -3.11 14.48 2.90
C GLY A 185 -4.41 14.68 3.69
N ASP A 186 -4.61 15.85 4.28
CA ASP A 186 -5.93 16.28 4.76
C ASP A 186 -6.87 16.68 3.60
N ALA A 187 -8.08 17.16 3.93
CA ALA A 187 -9.08 17.53 2.93
C ALA A 187 -8.66 18.78 2.12
N GLU A 188 -7.85 19.62 2.74
CA GLU A 188 -7.23 20.82 2.21
C GLU A 188 -6.01 20.47 1.32
N GLY A 189 -5.40 19.31 1.52
CA GLY A 189 -4.25 18.81 0.77
C GLY A 189 -2.91 19.37 1.21
N GLU A 190 -2.86 20.07 2.34
CA GLU A 190 -1.65 20.75 2.85
C GLU A 190 -1.03 20.01 4.03
N GLY A 191 -1.84 19.45 4.94
CA GLY A 191 -1.40 18.76 6.15
C GLY A 191 -1.32 17.24 6.02
N GLU A 192 -0.90 16.62 7.13
CA GLU A 192 -0.69 15.17 7.25
C GLU A 192 -1.73 14.54 8.18
N VAL A 193 -2.35 13.45 7.70
CA VAL A 193 -3.35 12.70 8.44
C VAL A 193 -2.89 11.27 8.66
N ILE A 194 -2.80 10.85 9.93
CA ILE A 194 -2.62 9.44 10.28
C ILE A 194 -3.96 8.71 10.16
N CYS A 195 -4.03 7.75 9.22
CA CYS A 195 -5.21 6.95 8.92
C CYS A 195 -5.17 5.59 9.61
N ALA A 196 -4.02 4.92 9.68
CA ALA A 196 -3.86 3.65 10.40
C ALA A 196 -2.45 3.48 10.99
N ILE A 197 -2.35 2.68 12.05
CA ILE A 197 -1.08 2.27 12.67
C ILE A 197 -1.06 0.74 12.74
N GLY A 198 0.02 0.11 12.28
CA GLY A 198 0.25 -1.33 12.30
C GLY A 198 1.43 -1.70 13.19
N GLU A 199 1.29 -2.78 13.94
CA GLU A 199 2.33 -3.49 14.67
C GLU A 199 2.46 -4.90 14.05
N GLY A 200 3.65 -5.27 13.58
CA GLY A 200 3.93 -6.56 12.95
C GLY A 200 5.01 -7.35 13.70
N LEU A 201 4.82 -8.66 13.78
CA LEU A 201 5.82 -9.64 14.21
C LEU A 201 6.10 -10.60 13.05
N PHE A 202 7.36 -10.65 12.63
CA PHE A 202 7.86 -11.54 11.60
C PHE A 202 8.75 -12.62 12.24
N ILE A 203 8.67 -13.85 11.72
CA ILE A 203 9.41 -15.00 12.25
C ILE A 203 10.13 -15.74 11.14
N GLU A 204 11.44 -15.91 11.31
CA GLU A 204 12.26 -16.82 10.50
C GLU A 204 12.03 -18.27 10.97
N PRO A 205 11.56 -19.22 10.13
CA PRO A 205 11.32 -20.59 10.55
C PRO A 205 12.60 -21.27 11.05
N LYS A 206 12.47 -22.24 11.96
CA LYS A 206 13.60 -23.12 12.26
C LYS A 206 13.87 -23.98 11.02
N ASN A 207 15.11 -24.02 10.55
CA ASN A 207 15.54 -25.08 9.65
C ASN A 207 15.20 -26.43 10.32
N LYS A 208 14.31 -27.19 9.69
CA LYS A 208 14.21 -28.62 9.96
C LYS A 208 15.36 -29.26 9.20
N ASP A 209 16.19 -30.04 9.88
CA ASP A 209 17.13 -30.91 9.19
C ASP A 209 16.33 -31.83 8.26
N VAL A 210 16.37 -31.52 6.96
CA VAL A 210 15.70 -32.34 5.95
C VAL A 210 16.52 -33.62 5.84
N LYS A 211 16.13 -34.63 6.61
CA LYS A 211 16.47 -36.01 6.27
C LYS A 211 16.00 -36.23 4.83
N LEU A 212 16.96 -36.47 3.95
CA LEU A 212 16.73 -36.71 2.52
C LEU A 212 16.00 -38.04 2.33
N ASN A 213 14.69 -38.00 2.54
CA ASN A 213 13.78 -39.04 2.13
C ASN A 213 13.63 -38.92 0.60
N ASN A 214 14.35 -39.76 -0.15
CA ASN A 214 14.35 -39.74 -1.61
C ASN A 214 12.97 -40.12 -2.18
N SER A 215 12.07 -39.15 -2.28
CA SER A 215 10.88 -39.18 -3.13
C SER A 215 11.04 -38.17 -4.27
N PRO A 216 10.91 -38.56 -5.54
CA PRO A 216 11.27 -37.71 -6.68
C PRO A 216 10.34 -36.51 -6.82
N PRO A 217 10.85 -35.34 -7.26
CA PRO A 217 10.04 -34.15 -7.45
C PRO A 217 9.07 -34.29 -8.63
N TYR A 218 7.82 -33.93 -8.36
CA TYR A 218 6.75 -33.47 -9.27
C TYR A 218 6.94 -33.69 -10.79
N ARG A 219 6.09 -34.54 -11.39
CA ARG A 219 5.98 -34.66 -12.86
C ARG A 219 5.55 -33.33 -13.47
N LYS A 220 6.28 -32.84 -14.47
CA LYS A 220 5.79 -31.81 -15.39
C LYS A 220 4.52 -32.31 -16.07
N ALA A 221 3.46 -31.51 -16.05
CA ALA A 221 2.28 -31.77 -16.85
C ALA A 221 2.55 -31.34 -18.30
N GLU A 222 2.78 -32.30 -19.20
CA GLU A 222 2.82 -32.03 -20.63
C GLU A 222 1.40 -31.76 -21.14
N ALA A 223 1.19 -30.57 -21.71
CA ALA A 223 -0.07 -30.19 -22.34
C ALA A 223 -0.26 -30.97 -23.65
N ASN A 224 -1.00 -32.09 -23.59
CA ASN A 224 -1.24 -32.93 -24.76
C ASN A 224 -2.48 -32.46 -25.54
N SER A 225 -2.24 -31.62 -26.54
CA SER A 225 -3.26 -31.04 -27.42
C SER A 225 -3.95 -32.10 -28.29
N ARG A 226 -5.08 -32.63 -27.85
CA ARG A 226 -6.00 -33.44 -28.68
C ARG A 226 -7.47 -33.14 -28.42
N CYS A 227 -7.94 -32.00 -28.90
CA CYS A 227 -9.36 -31.85 -29.22
C CYS A 227 -9.71 -32.78 -30.39
N LYS A 228 -10.54 -33.80 -30.14
CA LYS A 228 -11.17 -34.58 -31.22
C LYS A 228 -12.29 -33.75 -31.83
N ALA A 229 -12.27 -33.58 -33.15
CA ALA A 229 -13.42 -33.11 -33.91
C ALA A 229 -13.80 -34.19 -34.93
N GLU A 230 -15.07 -34.62 -34.92
CA GLU A 230 -15.63 -35.53 -35.92
C GLU A 230 -16.78 -34.83 -36.67
N ARG A 231 -16.54 -34.50 -37.96
CA ARG A 231 -17.37 -34.56 -39.20
C ARG A 231 -18.90 -34.25 -39.16
N PRO A 232 -19.59 -33.89 -40.28
CA PRO A 232 -19.18 -33.75 -41.71
C PRO A 232 -19.43 -32.31 -42.27
N GLY A 233 -19.37 -31.98 -43.57
CA GLY A 233 -18.79 -32.67 -44.75
C GLY A 233 -19.61 -32.60 -46.06
N THR A 234 -18.92 -32.29 -47.18
CA THR A 234 -19.34 -32.28 -48.62
C THR A 234 -20.20 -31.13 -49.18
N GLN A 235 -19.90 -30.78 -50.45
CA GLN A 235 -20.59 -29.87 -51.41
C GLN A 235 -20.54 -28.35 -51.15
N GLU A 236 -20.63 -27.45 -52.14
CA GLU A 236 -20.19 -27.44 -53.57
C GLU A 236 -20.15 -25.95 -54.03
N GLU A 237 -19.61 -25.72 -55.23
CA GLU A 237 -19.31 -24.47 -55.96
C GLU A 237 -20.20 -23.20 -55.85
N ALA A 238 -19.53 -22.05 -56.07
CA ALA A 238 -19.92 -20.94 -56.99
C ALA A 238 -20.47 -19.57 -56.51
N LEU A 239 -19.95 -18.54 -57.20
CA LEU A 239 -20.52 -17.23 -57.59
C LEU A 239 -20.61 -16.03 -56.62
N HIS A 240 -19.88 -14.98 -57.01
CA HIS A 240 -20.13 -13.54 -56.78
C HIS A 240 -21.38 -13.07 -57.58
N PRO A 241 -22.08 -11.96 -57.22
CA PRO A 241 -21.59 -10.61 -57.56
C PRO A 241 -21.93 -9.49 -56.55
N SER A 242 -21.71 -8.24 -56.97
CA SER A 242 -21.65 -6.97 -56.23
C SER A 242 -22.93 -6.11 -56.28
N ILE A 243 -22.82 -4.83 -55.85
CA ILE A 243 -23.83 -3.72 -55.82
C ILE A 243 -24.60 -3.63 -54.48
N GLY A 244 -24.82 -2.48 -53.83
CA GLY A 244 -24.34 -1.10 -54.04
C GLY A 244 -25.25 -0.04 -53.36
N ALA A 245 -24.69 1.16 -53.10
CA ALA A 245 -25.37 2.45 -52.82
C ALA A 245 -26.08 2.74 -51.46
N ASP A 246 -25.55 3.79 -50.80
CA ASP A 246 -26.23 4.98 -50.25
C ASP A 246 -26.91 5.09 -48.85
N VAL A 247 -26.72 6.32 -48.34
CA VAL A 247 -26.96 6.96 -47.03
C VAL A 247 -28.38 7.62 -46.99
N PRO A 248 -28.93 8.23 -45.88
CA PRO A 248 -28.23 9.08 -44.91
C PRO A 248 -28.65 9.08 -43.42
N PHE A 249 -27.91 9.93 -42.71
CA PHE A 249 -27.80 10.26 -41.29
C PHE A 249 -28.91 11.19 -40.76
N ALA A 250 -29.13 11.24 -39.44
CA ALA A 250 -29.97 12.24 -38.77
C ALA A 250 -29.48 12.56 -37.35
N GLU A 251 -29.34 13.84 -37.01
CA GLU A 251 -29.03 14.35 -35.66
C GLU A 251 -30.24 15.03 -34.99
N PRO A 252 -30.25 15.18 -33.66
CA PRO A 252 -31.22 16.02 -32.95
C PRO A 252 -30.65 17.39 -32.50
N GLY A 253 -31.06 18.44 -33.20
CA GLY A 253 -31.63 19.68 -32.66
C GLY A 253 -30.94 20.44 -31.50
N VAL A 254 -30.37 21.60 -31.85
CA VAL A 254 -30.08 22.70 -30.91
C VAL A 254 -31.34 23.57 -30.71
N GLY A 255 -31.56 24.09 -29.50
CA GLY A 255 -32.61 25.08 -29.21
C GLY A 255 -32.13 26.17 -28.26
N GLU A 256 -32.01 27.40 -28.75
CA GLU A 256 -31.79 28.58 -27.92
C GLU A 256 -33.10 29.14 -27.36
N ALA A 257 -33.06 29.68 -26.15
CA ALA A 257 -34.09 30.59 -25.63
C ALA A 257 -33.41 31.71 -24.83
N THR A 258 -33.68 32.96 -25.21
CA THR A 258 -33.20 34.16 -24.53
C THR A 258 -34.28 34.73 -23.60
N GLY A 259 -33.90 35.25 -22.44
CA GLY A 259 -34.82 35.87 -21.48
C GLY A 259 -34.11 36.27 -20.18
N ALA A 260 -34.26 37.52 -19.76
CA ALA A 260 -33.45 38.12 -18.70
C ALA A 260 -34.25 38.39 -17.40
N LEU A 261 -33.50 38.69 -16.33
CA LEU A 261 -33.91 39.47 -15.14
C LEU A 261 -35.03 38.92 -14.24
N SER A 262 -34.66 38.43 -13.04
CA SER A 262 -34.79 39.21 -11.78
C SER A 262 -34.51 38.35 -10.53
N SER A 263 -33.95 38.99 -9.49
CA SER A 263 -33.89 38.45 -8.11
C SER A 263 -35.11 38.94 -7.32
N PRO A 264 -35.55 38.25 -6.26
CA PRO A 264 -35.22 38.79 -4.93
C PRO A 264 -35.07 37.77 -3.78
N ALA A 265 -34.41 38.24 -2.70
CA ALA A 265 -34.47 37.78 -1.30
C ALA A 265 -34.04 36.33 -0.98
N GLY A 266 -33.32 36.04 0.11
CA GLY A 266 -32.97 36.90 1.24
C GLY A 266 -33.56 36.36 2.54
N TYR A 267 -32.92 35.35 3.13
CA TYR A 267 -33.20 34.90 4.49
C TYR A 267 -31.92 34.90 5.32
N GLY A 268 -31.82 35.87 6.23
CA GLY A 268 -30.81 35.92 7.27
C GLY A 268 -31.47 35.84 8.64
N LEU A 269 -31.00 34.91 9.47
CA LEU A 269 -31.19 34.92 10.93
C LEU A 269 -29.80 34.70 11.51
N ARG A 270 -29.11 35.81 11.85
CA ARG A 270 -28.93 36.26 13.24
C ARG A 270 -28.29 35.21 14.14
N GLY A 271 -26.99 35.38 14.37
CA GLY A 271 -26.31 34.75 15.49
C GLY A 271 -26.69 35.39 16.84
N VAL A 272 -26.35 34.68 17.91
CA VAL A 272 -26.34 35.16 19.30
C VAL A 272 -24.92 34.93 19.83
N PRO A 273 -24.26 35.92 20.47
CA PRO A 273 -22.84 35.83 20.85
C PRO A 273 -22.61 35.37 22.30
N VAL A 274 -21.31 35.21 22.62
CA VAL A 274 -20.65 35.03 23.95
C VAL A 274 -21.02 33.77 24.77
N ASP A 275 -20.13 33.16 25.57
CA ASP A 275 -18.87 33.67 26.15
C ASP A 275 -17.61 32.80 25.95
N LEU A 276 -16.44 33.45 25.95
CA LEU A 276 -15.17 32.83 26.33
C LEU A 276 -14.93 33.07 27.83
N GLU A 277 -14.76 32.00 28.61
CA GLU A 277 -14.00 32.08 29.86
C GLU A 277 -12.80 31.14 29.84
N THR A 278 -11.62 31.75 29.93
CA THR A 278 -10.37 31.05 30.21
C THR A 278 -10.28 30.70 31.69
N ARG A 279 -10.17 29.40 32.04
CA ARG A 279 -9.62 29.00 33.35
C ARG A 279 -8.65 27.83 33.24
N ASN A 280 -7.39 28.16 33.48
CA ASN A 280 -6.28 27.27 33.71
C ASN A 280 -6.33 26.78 35.17
N GLU A 281 -6.44 25.47 35.42
CA GLU A 281 -5.99 24.84 36.67
C GLU A 281 -5.41 23.45 36.40
N SER A 282 -4.14 23.28 36.73
CA SER A 282 -3.46 21.99 36.79
C SER A 282 -3.85 21.24 38.05
N LYS A 283 -4.26 19.97 37.96
CA LYS A 283 -4.25 19.04 39.11
C LYS A 283 -3.94 17.62 38.67
N VAL A 284 -2.73 17.19 39.00
CA VAL A 284 -2.34 15.77 39.07
C VAL A 284 -3.10 15.14 40.24
N LEU A 285 -3.73 13.98 40.01
CA LEU A 285 -4.03 13.01 41.08
C LEU A 285 -4.28 11.63 40.47
N SER A 286 -3.59 10.62 41.00
CA SER A 286 -3.83 9.22 40.68
C SER A 286 -4.89 8.63 41.61
N SER A 287 -5.63 7.63 41.13
CA SER A 287 -6.03 6.45 41.92
C SER A 287 -6.84 5.48 41.06
N HIS A 288 -6.91 4.22 41.51
CA HIS A 288 -7.58 3.14 40.81
C HIS A 288 -9.10 3.25 40.95
N GLY A 289 -9.85 2.97 39.89
CA GLY A 289 -11.32 2.95 39.91
C GLY A 289 -11.89 2.00 38.87
N VAL A 290 -12.28 0.80 39.29
CA VAL A 290 -13.02 -0.16 38.47
C VAL A 290 -14.43 0.38 38.22
N ILE A 291 -14.84 0.53 36.96
CA ILE A 291 -16.25 0.77 36.60
C ILE A 291 -16.71 -0.30 35.62
N GLN A 292 -17.63 -1.11 36.13
CA GLN A 292 -18.40 -2.13 35.45
C GLN A 292 -19.56 -1.44 34.73
N LEU A 293 -19.62 -1.50 33.39
CA LEU A 293 -20.74 -0.93 32.63
C LEU A 293 -21.74 -2.03 32.26
N LEU A 294 -22.96 -1.94 32.80
CA LEU A 294 -24.03 -2.91 32.55
C LEU A 294 -24.61 -2.80 31.14
N CYS A 295 -24.94 -3.96 30.56
CA CYS A 295 -25.79 -4.07 29.39
C CYS A 295 -27.19 -3.48 29.66
N ARG A 296 -27.74 -2.78 28.67
CA ARG A 296 -29.19 -2.58 28.51
C ARG A 296 -29.63 -3.15 27.16
N SER A 297 -30.09 -4.39 27.16
CA SER A 297 -30.81 -4.97 26.04
C SER A 297 -32.20 -4.32 25.97
N HIS A 298 -32.63 -3.90 24.78
CA HIS A 298 -34.05 -3.68 24.51
C HIS A 298 -34.67 -5.03 24.11
N GLU A 299 -35.64 -5.51 24.89
CA GLU A 299 -36.49 -6.61 24.45
C GLU A 299 -37.68 -6.08 23.64
N ILE A 300 -37.95 -6.74 22.52
CA ILE A 300 -39.11 -6.48 21.67
C ILE A 300 -40.19 -7.50 22.08
N ALA A 301 -41.35 -7.02 22.50
CA ALA A 301 -42.50 -7.88 22.79
C ALA A 301 -43.23 -8.28 21.49
N PRO A 302 -43.59 -9.56 21.32
CA PRO A 302 -44.62 -9.99 20.37
C PRO A 302 -46.02 -9.99 21.02
N SER A 303 -47.03 -10.02 20.13
CA SER A 303 -48.49 -10.01 20.35
C SER A 303 -49.03 -10.89 21.48
#